data_AF-A0A3M0Y724-F1
#
_entry.id   AF-A0A3M0Y724-F1
#
_cell.length_a   1.000
_cell.length_b   1.000
_cell.length_c   1.000
_cell.angle_alpha   90.00
_cell.angle_beta   90.00
_cell.angle_gamma   90.00
#
_symmetry.space_group_name_H-M   'P 1'
#
loop_
_entity.id
_entity.type
_entity.pdbx_description
1 polymer ?
#
loop_
_entity_poly.entity_id
_entity_poly.type
_entity_poly.pdbx_seq_one_letter_code
_entity_poly.pdbx_strand_id
1 'polypeptide(L)'
;MRSAYSAAIMAVLAITSIAVCVTGRAPRSPSIAVGAPFAGKLRNGEVLPSKGSGYFVIPDTKKRRHRFGTVELVMAVKHAAWKVRQRYPKSRLAVADLSRYAGGRIPHHASHQNGRDVDLLFYTRDAQG
;
A
#
# COMPACT_ATOMS: atom_id res chain seq x y z
N MET A 1 27.92 -13.00 66.57
CA MET A 1 28.91 -13.66 65.69
C MET A 1 28.83 -12.99 64.32
N ARG A 2 29.89 -12.30 63.88
CA ARG A 2 30.01 -11.66 62.54
C ARG A 2 30.72 -12.65 61.60
N SER A 3 30.28 -12.85 60.36
CA SER A 3 31.20 -13.10 59.22
C SER A 3 30.51 -13.13 57.85
N ALA A 4 31.04 -12.27 56.96
CA ALA A 4 31.29 -12.43 55.52
C ALA A 4 30.23 -13.03 54.58
N TYR A 5 29.39 -12.16 53.99
CA TYR A 5 28.91 -12.31 52.60
C TYR A 5 28.90 -10.94 51.90
N SER A 6 30.07 -10.31 51.86
CA SER A 6 30.39 -9.25 50.89
C SER A 6 31.57 -9.77 50.09
N ALA A 7 31.50 -9.63 48.76
CA ALA A 7 32.49 -10.05 47.78
C ALA A 7 32.51 -11.55 47.41
N ALA A 8 31.49 -12.02 46.71
CA ALA A 8 31.63 -13.08 45.70
C ALA A 8 30.77 -12.68 44.49
N ILE A 9 31.33 -11.84 43.62
CA ILE A 9 31.81 -12.25 42.29
C ILE A 9 30.60 -12.45 41.36
N MET A 10 30.12 -11.42 40.67
CA MET A 10 30.70 -10.92 39.41
C MET A 10 30.96 -12.02 38.35
N ALA A 11 30.00 -12.91 38.14
CA ALA A 11 29.87 -13.75 36.93
C ALA A 11 28.53 -14.47 37.12
N VAL A 12 27.48 -14.33 36.31
CA VAL A 12 27.39 -14.63 34.89
C VAL A 12 26.10 -13.96 34.43
N LEU A 13 26.17 -12.68 34.08
CA LEU A 13 25.24 -12.09 33.12
C LEU A 13 26.12 -11.57 32.01
N ALA A 14 26.83 -12.50 31.36
CA ALA A 14 27.37 -12.26 30.04
C ALA A 14 26.15 -12.03 29.15
N ILE A 15 25.76 -10.76 29.08
CA ILE A 15 24.87 -10.20 28.09
C ILE A 15 25.47 -10.62 26.76
N THR A 16 24.96 -11.72 26.20
CA THR A 16 25.14 -12.03 24.79
C THR A 16 24.31 -11.00 24.04
N SER A 17 24.84 -9.78 23.95
CA SER A 17 24.44 -8.82 22.93
C SER A 17 24.84 -9.47 21.61
N ILE A 18 23.92 -10.25 21.06
CA ILE A 18 23.91 -10.55 19.64
C ILE A 18 23.71 -9.18 19.00
N ALA A 19 24.80 -8.54 18.60
CA ALA A 19 24.78 -7.46 17.65
C ALA A 19 24.30 -8.07 16.33
N VAL A 20 22.98 -8.24 16.19
CA VAL A 20 22.36 -8.47 14.89
C VAL A 20 22.58 -7.19 14.13
N CYS A 21 23.66 -7.14 13.35
CA CYS A 21 23.79 -6.16 12.29
C CYS A 21 22.69 -6.49 11.28
N VAL A 22 21.51 -5.88 11.44
CA VAL A 22 20.46 -5.92 10.42
C VAL A 22 20.98 -5.09 9.26
N THR A 23 21.79 -5.70 8.40
CA THR A 23 22.01 -5.23 7.03
C THR A 23 20.75 -5.56 6.21
N GLY A 24 19.59 -5.19 6.74
CA GLY A 24 18.29 -5.56 6.20
C GLY A 24 17.92 -4.58 5.11
N ARG A 25 18.32 -4.88 3.87
CA ARG A 25 17.67 -4.27 2.71
C ARG A 25 16.19 -4.64 2.83
N ALA A 26 15.30 -3.64 2.86
CA ALA A 26 13.86 -3.90 2.92
C ALA A 26 13.49 -4.92 1.82
N PRO A 27 12.63 -5.89 2.12
CA PRO A 27 12.21 -6.86 1.12
C PRO A 27 11.68 -6.12 -0.10
N ARG A 28 12.12 -6.54 -1.28
CA ARG A 28 11.62 -5.95 -2.54
C ARG A 28 10.11 -6.12 -2.59
N SER A 29 9.41 -5.09 -3.05
CA SER A 29 7.98 -5.19 -3.32
C SER A 29 7.72 -6.37 -4.26
N PRO A 30 6.66 -7.18 -4.03
CA PRO A 30 6.29 -8.25 -4.93
C PRO A 30 5.84 -7.73 -6.31
N SER A 31 5.47 -6.45 -6.41
CA SER A 31 5.15 -5.74 -7.66
C SER A 31 6.24 -4.75 -8.05
N ILE A 32 6.41 -4.48 -9.35
CA ILE A 32 7.45 -3.57 -9.83
C ILE A 32 6.85 -2.60 -10.85
N ALA A 33 6.94 -1.30 -10.55
CA ALA A 33 6.77 -0.23 -11.50
C ALA A 33 8.06 -0.05 -12.33
N VAL A 34 7.97 -0.23 -13.64
CA VAL A 34 9.10 -0.09 -14.57
C VAL A 34 8.90 1.16 -15.42
N GLY A 35 9.92 2.02 -15.48
CA GLY A 35 9.89 3.25 -16.28
C GLY A 35 9.00 4.34 -15.68
N ALA A 36 8.78 5.41 -16.46
CA ALA A 36 7.99 6.55 -16.05
C ALA A 36 6.48 6.24 -16.09
N PRO A 37 5.63 6.97 -15.33
CA PRO A 37 4.17 6.78 -15.35
C PRO A 37 3.52 6.92 -16.74
N PHE A 38 4.14 7.67 -17.65
CA PHE A 38 3.70 7.92 -19.03
C PHE A 38 4.49 7.15 -20.11
N ALA A 39 5.45 6.32 -19.70
CA ALA A 39 6.27 5.51 -20.59
C ALA A 39 6.79 4.29 -19.82
N GLY A 40 5.87 3.42 -19.40
CA GLY A 40 6.15 2.43 -18.37
C GLY A 40 5.43 1.11 -18.53
N LYS A 41 5.76 0.18 -17.63
CA LYS A 41 5.15 -1.15 -17.52
C LYS A 41 4.96 -1.50 -16.05
N LEU A 42 3.99 -2.37 -15.79
CA LEU A 42 3.72 -2.94 -14.47
C LEU A 42 4.06 -4.42 -14.51
N ARG A 43 4.92 -4.88 -13.61
CA ARG A 43 5.23 -6.31 -13.42
C ARG A 43 4.64 -6.78 -12.10
N ASN A 44 4.02 -7.97 -12.11
CA ASN A 44 3.38 -8.57 -10.94
C ASN A 44 2.42 -7.61 -10.23
N GLY A 45 1.65 -6.86 -11.01
CA GLY A 45 0.70 -5.89 -10.49
C GLY A 45 -0.43 -6.55 -9.72
N GLU A 46 -0.88 -5.88 -8.67
CA GLU A 46 -2.03 -6.29 -7.86
C GLU A 46 -3.31 -5.72 -8.45
N VAL A 47 -4.38 -6.54 -8.45
CA VAL A 47 -5.71 -6.08 -8.86
C VAL A 47 -6.40 -5.41 -7.68
N LEU A 48 -6.98 -4.22 -7.89
CA LEU A 48 -7.92 -3.64 -6.93
C LEU A 48 -9.26 -4.38 -7.07
N PRO A 49 -9.77 -5.02 -6.00
CA PRO A 49 -11.09 -5.64 -6.02
C PRO A 49 -12.18 -4.63 -6.42
N SER A 50 -13.29 -5.10 -7.00
CA SER A 50 -14.35 -4.21 -7.50
C SER A 50 -15.05 -3.40 -6.39
N LYS A 51 -14.93 -3.83 -5.13
CA LYS A 51 -15.43 -3.15 -3.93
C LYS A 51 -14.61 -3.58 -2.72
N GLY A 52 -14.59 -2.73 -1.69
CA GLY A 52 -14.03 -3.06 -0.39
C GLY A 52 -14.49 -2.08 0.68
N SER A 53 -13.86 -2.13 1.85
CA SER A 53 -14.22 -1.26 2.98
C SER A 53 -14.00 0.21 2.61
N GLY A 54 -15.10 0.94 2.40
CA GLY A 54 -15.06 2.38 2.09
C GLY A 54 -14.83 2.74 0.63
N TYR A 55 -14.85 1.80 -0.33
CA TYR A 55 -14.73 2.14 -1.76
C TYR A 55 -15.53 1.22 -2.68
N PHE A 56 -15.64 1.65 -3.95
CA PHE A 56 -16.05 0.83 -5.09
C PHE A 56 -15.35 1.30 -6.36
N VAL A 57 -15.17 0.37 -7.31
CA VAL A 57 -14.66 0.68 -8.65
C VAL A 57 -15.84 0.97 -9.58
N ILE A 58 -15.78 2.08 -10.31
CA ILE A 58 -16.86 2.52 -11.21
C ILE A 58 -17.07 1.52 -12.37
N PRO A 59 -18.29 1.44 -12.95
CA PRO A 59 -18.63 0.49 -14.02
C PRO A 59 -17.65 0.50 -15.20
N ASP A 60 -17.28 1.66 -15.71
CA ASP A 60 -16.46 1.78 -16.92
C ASP A 60 -15.03 1.26 -16.71
N THR A 61 -14.43 1.55 -15.57
CA THR A 61 -13.11 1.01 -15.20
C THR A 61 -13.16 -0.51 -15.06
N LYS A 62 -14.24 -1.08 -14.50
CA LYS A 62 -14.42 -2.53 -14.41
C LYS A 62 -14.49 -3.17 -15.80
N LYS A 63 -15.25 -2.56 -16.72
CA LYS A 63 -15.40 -3.00 -18.11
C LYS A 63 -14.07 -2.96 -18.85
N ARG A 64 -13.30 -1.87 -18.71
CA ARG A 64 -11.98 -1.70 -19.33
C ARG A 64 -10.85 -2.48 -18.67
N ARG A 65 -11.08 -3.02 -17.46
CA ARG A 65 -10.09 -3.76 -16.66
C ARG A 65 -8.85 -2.92 -16.31
N HIS A 66 -9.02 -1.61 -16.16
CA HIS A 66 -7.96 -0.67 -15.74
C HIS A 66 -7.92 -0.56 -14.21
N ARG A 67 -7.66 -1.68 -13.54
CA ARG A 67 -7.74 -1.78 -12.07
C ARG A 67 -6.52 -2.49 -11.48
N PHE A 68 -5.37 -2.30 -12.11
CA PHE A 68 -4.11 -2.88 -11.67
C PHE A 68 -3.15 -1.80 -11.24
N GLY A 69 -2.45 -2.04 -10.13
CA GLY A 69 -1.46 -1.14 -9.60
C GLY A 69 -0.30 -1.91 -9.00
N THR A 70 0.68 -1.17 -8.49
CA THR A 70 1.62 -1.72 -7.52
C THR A 70 0.88 -2.12 -6.24
N VAL A 71 1.42 -3.07 -5.49
CA VAL A 71 0.86 -3.49 -4.19
C VAL A 71 0.71 -2.29 -3.26
N GLU A 72 1.70 -1.40 -3.27
CA GLU A 72 1.70 -0.16 -2.49
C GLU A 72 0.53 0.74 -2.87
N LEU A 73 0.29 0.96 -4.16
CA LEU A 73 -0.82 1.79 -4.64
C LEU A 73 -2.18 1.18 -4.23
N VAL A 74 -2.37 -0.12 -4.47
CA VAL A 74 -3.62 -0.81 -4.13
C VAL A 74 -3.88 -0.74 -2.63
N MET A 75 -2.86 -0.94 -1.81
CA MET A 75 -2.98 -0.85 -0.35
C MET A 75 -3.22 0.59 0.12
N ALA A 76 -2.59 1.59 -0.51
CA ALA A 76 -2.84 3.00 -0.22
C ALA A 76 -4.30 3.40 -0.50
N VAL A 77 -4.86 2.98 -1.64
CA VAL A 77 -6.28 3.21 -1.98
C VAL A 77 -7.21 2.56 -0.95
N LYS A 78 -6.96 1.29 -0.58
CA LYS A 78 -7.74 0.59 0.45
C LYS A 78 -7.67 1.28 1.80
N HIS A 79 -6.47 1.76 2.19
CA HIS A 79 -6.28 2.47 3.46
C HIS A 79 -6.98 3.83 3.47
N ALA A 80 -6.83 4.62 2.40
CA ALA A 80 -7.50 5.91 2.25
C ALA A 80 -9.03 5.75 2.29
N ALA A 81 -9.56 4.77 1.57
CA ALA A 81 -10.99 4.43 1.59
C ALA A 81 -11.49 4.05 2.99
N TRP A 82 -10.72 3.25 3.71
CA TRP A 82 -11.03 2.91 5.09
C TRP A 82 -11.04 4.15 5.99
N LYS A 83 -10.03 5.04 5.89
CA LYS A 83 -9.97 6.31 6.64
C LYS A 83 -11.17 7.22 6.35
N VAL A 84 -11.55 7.36 5.07
CA VAL A 84 -12.73 8.15 4.66
C VAL A 84 -13.98 7.59 5.33
N ARG A 85 -14.21 6.28 5.24
CA ARG A 85 -15.35 5.63 5.89
C ARG A 85 -15.33 5.77 7.42
N GLN A 86 -14.17 5.72 8.06
CA GLN A 86 -14.07 5.92 9.51
C GLN A 86 -14.47 7.35 9.90
N ARG A 87 -14.04 8.35 9.13
CA ARG A 87 -14.35 9.76 9.40
C ARG A 87 -15.78 10.13 9.01
N TYR A 88 -16.29 9.56 7.92
CA TYR A 88 -17.60 9.82 7.35
C TYR A 88 -18.28 8.47 7.03
N PRO A 89 -19.03 7.88 7.99
CA PRO A 89 -19.55 6.50 7.87
C PRO A 89 -20.43 6.21 6.66
N LYS A 90 -21.08 7.23 6.09
CA LYS A 90 -21.95 7.11 4.91
C LYS A 90 -21.20 7.33 3.58
N SER A 91 -19.94 7.75 3.64
CA SER A 91 -19.13 8.08 2.47
C SER A 91 -18.35 6.89 1.93
N ARG A 92 -18.12 6.88 0.61
CA ARG A 92 -17.31 5.88 -0.08
C ARG A 92 -16.49 6.52 -1.18
N LEU A 93 -15.23 6.12 -1.32
CA LEU A 93 -14.40 6.50 -2.45
C LEU A 93 -14.86 5.77 -3.72
N ALA A 94 -15.19 6.54 -4.76
CA ALA A 94 -15.38 6.00 -6.10
C ALA A 94 -14.02 6.01 -6.81
N VAL A 95 -13.55 4.82 -7.19
CA VAL A 95 -12.25 4.61 -7.83
C VAL A 95 -12.46 4.43 -9.32
N ALA A 96 -11.80 5.28 -10.11
CA ALA A 96 -11.73 5.20 -11.55
C ALA A 96 -10.44 4.48 -11.98
N ASP A 97 -9.81 4.90 -13.08
CA ASP A 97 -8.78 4.09 -13.71
C ASP A 97 -7.48 4.04 -12.91
N LEU A 98 -6.90 2.84 -12.86
CA LEU A 98 -5.49 2.57 -12.57
C LEU A 98 -4.82 2.12 -13.89
N SER A 99 -3.74 1.36 -13.81
CA SER A 99 -3.15 0.71 -14.98
C SER A 99 -3.97 -0.49 -15.47
N ARG A 100 -3.71 -0.91 -16.71
CA ARG A 100 -4.03 -2.27 -17.19
C ARG A 100 -3.06 -3.30 -16.61
N TYR A 101 -3.39 -4.60 -16.70
CA TYR A 101 -2.66 -5.70 -16.05
C TYR A 101 -1.12 -5.64 -16.12
N ALA A 102 -0.57 -5.42 -17.32
CA ALA A 102 0.88 -5.33 -17.54
C ALA A 102 1.41 -3.89 -17.65
N GLY A 103 0.58 -2.90 -17.30
CA GLY A 103 0.87 -1.49 -17.55
C GLY A 103 0.89 -1.14 -19.04
N GLY A 104 1.62 -0.09 -19.40
CA GLY A 104 1.60 0.50 -20.74
C GLY A 104 0.40 1.42 -20.97
N ARG A 105 0.38 2.06 -22.14
CA ARG A 105 -0.62 3.07 -22.51
C ARG A 105 -2.05 2.53 -22.45
N ILE A 106 -2.96 3.34 -21.92
CA ILE A 106 -4.40 3.11 -21.92
C ILE A 106 -5.11 4.28 -22.62
N PRO A 107 -6.28 4.07 -23.25
CA PRO A 107 -7.02 5.16 -23.89
C PRO A 107 -7.38 6.29 -22.91
N HIS A 108 -7.40 7.53 -23.42
CA HIS A 108 -7.79 8.76 -22.71
C HIS A 108 -6.86 9.23 -21.59
N HIS A 109 -5.75 8.53 -21.34
CA HIS A 109 -4.81 8.89 -20.27
C HIS A 109 -3.38 9.04 -20.81
N ALA A 110 -2.67 10.08 -20.34
CA ALA A 110 -1.27 10.28 -20.66
C ALA A 110 -0.34 9.41 -19.78
N SER A 111 -0.73 9.15 -18.53
CA SER A 111 -0.02 8.31 -17.56
C SER A 111 -0.72 6.94 -17.38
N HIS A 112 -0.74 6.39 -16.17
CA HIS A 112 -1.31 5.07 -15.81
C HIS A 112 -0.56 3.88 -16.41
N GLN A 113 0.72 4.02 -16.77
CA GLN A 113 1.43 2.95 -17.46
C GLN A 113 2.25 2.03 -16.54
N ASN A 114 2.59 2.45 -15.32
CA ASN A 114 3.49 1.68 -14.45
C ASN A 114 2.88 1.25 -13.11
N GLY A 115 1.57 1.41 -12.92
CA GLY A 115 0.87 1.01 -11.70
C GLY A 115 1.05 1.96 -10.52
N ARG A 116 1.36 3.23 -10.77
CA ARG A 116 1.54 4.27 -9.73
C ARG A 116 0.50 5.39 -9.76
N ASP A 117 -0.37 5.40 -10.76
CA ASP A 117 -1.45 6.39 -10.90
C ASP A 117 -2.81 5.74 -10.61
N VAL A 118 -3.70 6.52 -9.98
CA VAL A 118 -5.10 6.16 -9.73
C VAL A 118 -5.96 7.41 -9.81
N ASP A 119 -7.08 7.30 -10.51
CA ASP A 119 -8.11 8.34 -10.51
C ASP A 119 -9.11 8.09 -9.38
N LEU A 120 -9.35 9.11 -8.56
CA LEU A 120 -10.33 9.09 -7.49
C LEU A 120 -11.35 10.20 -7.72
N LEU A 121 -12.64 9.86 -7.67
CA LEU A 121 -13.69 10.86 -7.67
C LEU A 121 -13.89 11.41 -6.25
N PHE A 122 -14.37 12.64 -6.16
CA PHE A 122 -14.79 13.20 -4.89
C PHE A 122 -15.90 12.36 -4.26
N TYR A 123 -15.81 12.17 -2.95
CA TYR A 123 -16.86 11.55 -2.15
C TYR A 123 -17.64 12.66 -1.43
N THR A 124 -18.93 12.43 -1.20
CA THR A 124 -19.74 13.31 -0.35
C THR A 124 -19.56 12.92 1.10
N ARG A 125 -19.53 13.89 2.01
CA ARG A 125 -19.49 13.73 3.47
C ARG A 125 -20.88 13.47 4.03
N ASP A 126 -21.88 14.16 3.47
CA ASP A 126 -23.30 14.09 3.84
C ASP A 126 -24.20 14.50 2.65
N ALA A 127 -25.45 14.88 2.92
CA ALA A 127 -26.42 15.27 1.89
C ALA A 127 -26.18 16.69 1.35
N GLN A 128 -25.35 17.48 2.02
CA GLN A 128 -25.05 18.88 1.69
C GLN A 128 -23.75 19.04 0.92
N GLY A 129 -22.88 18.02 0.94
CA GLY A 129 -21.59 18.03 0.22
C GLY A 129 -20.48 17.46 1.07
#